data_AF-A0AAW8PZ51-F1
#
_entry.id   AF-A0AAW8PZ51-F1
#
_cell.length_a   1.000
_cell.length_b   1.000
_cell.length_c   1.000
_cell.angle_alpha   90.00
_cell.angle_beta   90.00
_cell.angle_gamma   90.00
#
_symmetry.space_group_name_H-M   'P 1'
#
loop_
_entity.id
_entity.type
_entity.pdbx_description
1 polymer ?
#
loop_
_entity_poly.entity_id
_entity_poly.type
_entity_poly.pdbx_seq_one_letter_code
_entity_poly.pdbx_strand_id
1 'polypeptide(L)'
;MGKCSCECKCPVCAGEMTYEETLETLNTMAEERGFAITGTGFPWYTVGMAEHGLPDIIFSVPSQNMVISVLNHYYDHVKKNGITLGNDKKFMEGIGLGHLDCLVLELDLNHEDDERFNSALAGMTEFYESYPERDTEAEQRVIHLMYPDKNNLFPFEKGYNSEGVPQYLVGFPKDIDSIVEFSLSRDKQLMSVDDALMEEAEGQTKH
;
A
#
# COMPACT_ATOMS: atom_id res chain seq x y z
N MET A 1 -14.94 -27.53 -5.77
CA MET A 1 -15.48 -26.16 -5.56
C MET A 1 -15.59 -25.94 -4.06
N GLY A 2 -14.55 -25.39 -3.44
CA GLY A 2 -14.53 -25.11 -2.01
C GLY A 2 -15.35 -23.87 -1.70
N LYS A 3 -16.26 -23.97 -0.72
CA LYS A 3 -17.06 -22.84 -0.23
C LYS A 3 -16.15 -21.89 0.53
N CYS A 4 -15.93 -20.66 0.03
CA CYS A 4 -15.45 -19.56 0.86
C CYS A 4 -16.49 -19.32 1.97
N SER A 5 -16.05 -19.41 3.22
CA SER A 5 -16.89 -19.30 4.42
C SER A 5 -17.07 -17.87 4.92
N CYS A 6 -16.89 -16.87 4.06
CA CYS A 6 -17.06 -15.48 4.44
C CYS A 6 -18.44 -14.98 3.97
N GLU A 7 -19.28 -14.50 4.90
CA GLU A 7 -20.44 -13.63 4.62
C GLU A 7 -19.99 -12.22 4.21
N CYS A 8 -18.91 -12.18 3.44
CA CYS A 8 -18.20 -11.00 3.02
C CYS A 8 -19.00 -10.36 1.88
N LYS A 9 -19.74 -9.28 2.18
CA LYS A 9 -20.34 -8.41 1.16
C LYS A 9 -19.34 -7.44 0.55
N CYS A 10 -18.04 -7.61 0.80
CA CYS A 10 -17.06 -6.68 0.27
C CYS A 10 -16.92 -6.86 -1.26
N PRO A 11 -16.52 -5.82 -1.98
CA PRO A 11 -16.32 -5.85 -3.43
C PRO A 11 -15.45 -7.01 -3.92
N VAL A 12 -14.40 -7.37 -3.18
CA VAL A 12 -13.48 -8.47 -3.54
C VAL A 12 -14.19 -9.83 -3.58
N CYS A 13 -15.13 -10.07 -2.68
CA CYS A 13 -15.91 -11.31 -2.62
C CYS A 13 -17.12 -11.29 -3.58
N ALA A 14 -17.61 -10.10 -3.95
CA ALA A 14 -18.84 -9.92 -4.71
C ALA A 14 -18.66 -9.93 -6.24
N GLY A 15 -17.43 -9.70 -6.75
CA GLY A 15 -17.13 -9.64 -8.19
C GLY A 15 -16.55 -8.29 -8.61
N GLU A 16 -16.56 -8.00 -9.91
CA GLU A 16 -16.16 -6.67 -10.40
C GLU A 16 -17.27 -5.65 -10.15
N MET A 17 -16.95 -4.55 -9.45
CA MET A 17 -17.83 -3.38 -9.36
C MET A 17 -17.79 -2.57 -10.66
N THR A 18 -18.91 -1.96 -11.00
CA THR A 18 -18.99 -0.94 -12.05
C THR A 18 -18.28 0.35 -11.62
N TYR A 19 -18.00 1.22 -12.58
CA TYR A 19 -17.41 2.54 -12.30
C TYR A 19 -18.35 3.41 -11.45
N GLU A 20 -19.65 3.34 -11.70
CA GLU A 20 -20.66 4.07 -10.95
C GLU A 20 -20.73 3.61 -9.49
N GLU A 21 -20.76 2.29 -9.24
CA GLU A 21 -20.73 1.72 -7.89
C GLU A 21 -19.43 2.07 -7.15
N THR A 22 -18.32 2.13 -7.88
CA THR A 22 -17.02 2.56 -7.37
C THR A 22 -17.08 4.01 -6.89
N LEU A 23 -17.58 4.92 -7.72
CA LEU A 23 -17.72 6.34 -7.36
C LEU A 23 -18.66 6.54 -6.18
N GLU A 24 -19.81 5.86 -6.16
CA GLU A 24 -20.77 5.95 -5.05
C GLU A 24 -20.14 5.50 -3.72
N THR A 25 -19.36 4.43 -3.75
CA THR A 25 -18.66 3.93 -2.56
C THR A 25 -17.60 4.93 -2.08
N LEU A 26 -16.83 5.53 -3.00
CA LEU A 26 -15.82 6.54 -2.65
C LEU A 26 -16.44 7.80 -2.04
N ASN A 27 -17.55 8.28 -2.63
CA ASN A 27 -18.28 9.43 -2.09
C ASN A 27 -18.83 9.13 -0.69
N THR A 28 -19.39 7.94 -0.49
CA THR A 28 -19.87 7.50 0.83
C THR A 28 -18.74 7.48 1.85
N MET A 29 -17.54 6.99 1.51
CA MET A 29 -16.39 7.05 2.42
C MET A 29 -15.99 8.47 2.78
N ALA A 30 -15.98 9.37 1.79
CA ALA A 30 -15.66 10.77 2.02
C ALA A 30 -16.67 11.43 2.97
N GLU A 31 -17.95 11.19 2.77
CA GLU A 31 -19.03 11.73 3.61
C GLU A 31 -19.04 11.13 5.03
N GLU A 32 -18.90 9.81 5.16
CA GLU A 32 -19.02 9.12 6.45
C GLU A 32 -17.75 9.18 7.29
N ARG A 33 -16.59 9.15 6.64
CA ARG A 33 -15.29 8.93 7.30
C ARG A 33 -14.31 10.07 7.15
N GLY A 34 -14.64 11.10 6.38
CA GLY A 34 -13.79 12.28 6.20
C GLY A 34 -12.52 12.01 5.38
N PHE A 35 -12.41 10.92 4.62
CA PHE A 35 -11.26 10.73 3.73
C PHE A 35 -11.71 10.27 2.35
N ALA A 36 -10.93 10.61 1.33
CA ALA A 36 -11.17 10.20 -0.04
C ALA A 36 -10.03 9.31 -0.55
N ILE A 37 -10.32 8.50 -1.57
CA ILE A 37 -9.30 7.82 -2.37
C ILE A 37 -9.09 8.62 -3.64
N THR A 38 -7.83 8.90 -3.95
CA THR A 38 -7.39 9.67 -5.10
C THR A 38 -6.46 8.82 -5.99
N GLY A 39 -6.41 9.19 -7.27
CA GLY A 39 -5.68 8.46 -8.32
C GLY A 39 -6.64 7.90 -9.39
N THR A 40 -6.35 8.16 -10.66
CA THR A 40 -7.08 7.54 -11.81
C THR A 40 -6.28 6.41 -12.45
N GLY A 41 -5.26 5.91 -11.74
CA GLY A 41 -4.32 4.88 -12.16
C GLY A 41 -3.36 4.56 -11.02
N PHE A 42 -2.68 3.42 -11.11
CA PHE A 42 -1.74 2.96 -10.08
C PHE A 42 -0.58 3.97 -9.88
N PRO A 43 -0.20 4.31 -8.63
CA PRO A 43 -0.73 3.82 -7.35
C PRO A 43 -1.98 4.59 -6.87
N TRP A 44 -2.82 3.90 -6.10
CA TRP A 44 -3.96 4.51 -5.40
C TRP A 44 -3.53 5.03 -4.05
N TYR A 45 -4.10 6.14 -3.59
CA TYR A 45 -3.78 6.67 -2.27
C TYR A 45 -4.98 7.35 -1.59
N THR A 46 -4.90 7.55 -0.27
CA THR A 46 -5.90 8.31 0.49
C THR A 46 -5.46 9.74 0.75
N VAL A 47 -6.44 10.61 0.99
CA VAL A 47 -6.26 11.95 1.54
C VAL A 47 -7.30 12.24 2.62
N GLY A 48 -6.95 13.03 3.63
CA GLY A 48 -7.82 13.44 4.73
C GLY A 48 -7.79 12.49 5.95
N MET A 49 -6.99 11.43 5.92
CA MET A 49 -6.84 10.54 7.08
C MET A 49 -6.18 11.26 8.27
N ALA A 50 -5.32 12.24 8.00
CA ALA A 50 -4.61 13.01 9.01
C ALA A 50 -5.56 13.78 9.94
N GLU A 51 -6.73 14.21 9.47
CA GLU A 51 -7.76 14.86 10.29
C GLU A 51 -8.20 13.97 11.48
N HIS A 52 -8.08 12.66 11.31
CA HIS A 52 -8.43 11.67 12.33
C HIS A 52 -7.23 11.13 13.11
N GLY A 53 -6.07 11.78 12.99
CA GLY A 53 -4.81 11.35 13.61
C GLY A 53 -4.26 10.05 13.00
N LEU A 54 -4.64 9.73 11.76
CA LEU A 54 -4.23 8.54 11.04
C LEU A 54 -3.30 8.91 9.86
N PRO A 55 -2.35 8.06 9.48
CA PRO A 55 -1.53 8.29 8.30
C PRO A 55 -2.38 8.18 7.04
N ASP A 56 -2.02 8.95 6.02
CA ASP A 56 -2.48 8.67 4.67
C ASP A 56 -1.82 7.40 4.13
N ILE A 57 -2.49 6.76 3.18
CA ILE A 57 -2.14 5.41 2.75
C ILE A 57 -1.88 5.42 1.25
N ILE A 58 -0.78 4.83 0.82
CA ILE A 58 -0.53 4.40 -0.55
C ILE A 58 -0.79 2.91 -0.65
N PHE A 59 -1.41 2.45 -1.74
CA PHE A 59 -1.75 1.05 -1.96
C PHE A 59 -0.98 0.46 -3.15
N SER A 60 -0.30 -0.66 -2.88
CA SER A 60 0.15 -1.60 -3.92
C SER A 60 -0.72 -2.86 -3.88
N VAL A 61 -1.87 -2.78 -4.55
CA VAL A 61 -2.83 -3.88 -4.67
C VAL A 61 -3.09 -4.23 -6.14
N PRO A 62 -3.48 -5.47 -6.45
CA PRO A 62 -3.70 -5.93 -7.82
C PRO A 62 -4.93 -5.33 -8.52
N SER A 63 -5.85 -4.68 -7.80
CA SER A 63 -7.05 -4.06 -8.40
C SER A 63 -7.62 -2.93 -7.54
N GLN A 64 -8.33 -1.99 -8.17
CA GLN A 64 -9.04 -0.90 -7.49
C GLN A 64 -10.10 -1.40 -6.50
N ASN A 65 -10.84 -2.46 -6.86
CA ASN A 65 -11.84 -3.07 -5.97
C ASN A 65 -11.21 -3.62 -4.68
N MET A 66 -9.96 -4.10 -4.77
CA MET A 66 -9.21 -4.50 -3.59
C MET A 66 -8.83 -3.31 -2.73
N VAL A 67 -8.46 -2.15 -3.30
CA VAL A 67 -8.19 -0.91 -2.53
C VAL A 67 -9.38 -0.58 -1.62
N ILE A 68 -10.57 -0.45 -2.23
CA ILE A 68 -11.80 -0.06 -1.55
C ILE A 68 -12.15 -1.05 -0.43
N SER A 69 -12.07 -2.35 -0.73
CA SER A 69 -12.35 -3.38 0.27
C SER A 69 -11.35 -3.35 1.42
N VAL A 70 -10.06 -3.24 1.13
CA VAL A 70 -9.00 -3.22 2.12
C VAL A 70 -9.13 -2.00 3.00
N LEU A 71 -9.26 -0.81 2.40
CA LEU A 71 -9.37 0.45 3.12
C LEU A 71 -10.57 0.48 4.07
N ASN A 72 -11.71 -0.07 3.61
CA ASN A 72 -12.91 -0.15 4.45
C ASN A 72 -12.63 -0.83 5.78
N HIS A 73 -11.88 -1.94 5.77
CA HIS A 73 -11.55 -2.69 6.97
C HIS A 73 -10.31 -2.16 7.69
N TYR A 74 -9.33 -1.63 6.95
CA TYR A 74 -8.07 -1.17 7.53
C TYR A 74 -8.27 0.07 8.39
N TYR A 75 -9.13 1.00 7.98
CA TYR A 75 -9.48 2.16 8.79
C TYR A 75 -10.02 1.75 10.17
N ASP A 76 -10.98 0.82 10.21
CA ASP A 76 -11.56 0.32 11.46
C ASP A 76 -10.54 -0.48 12.28
N HIS A 77 -9.68 -1.25 11.61
CA HIS A 77 -8.59 -1.98 12.23
C HIS A 77 -7.64 -1.02 12.96
N VAL A 78 -7.16 0.02 12.28
CA VAL A 78 -6.20 0.96 12.84
C VAL A 78 -6.83 1.80 13.96
N LYS A 79 -8.07 2.24 13.80
CA LYS A 79 -8.78 2.95 14.90
C LYS A 79 -8.91 2.11 16.16
N LYS A 80 -9.08 0.78 16.02
CA LYS A 80 -9.26 -0.12 17.16
C LYS A 80 -7.93 -0.59 17.77
N ASN A 81 -6.94 -0.87 16.93
CA ASN A 81 -5.73 -1.61 17.34
C ASN A 81 -4.44 -0.78 17.24
N GLY A 82 -4.50 0.42 16.64
CA GLY A 82 -3.31 1.15 16.22
C GLY A 82 -2.71 0.61 14.92
N ILE A 83 -1.62 1.23 14.48
CA ILE A 83 -0.87 0.81 13.28
C ILE A 83 0.16 -0.24 13.70
N THR A 84 0.24 -1.32 12.92
CA THR A 84 1.33 -2.30 13.03
C THR A 84 2.23 -2.15 11.82
N LEU A 85 3.50 -1.78 12.00
CA LEU A 85 4.50 -1.79 10.93
C LEU A 85 5.02 -3.23 10.71
N GLY A 86 5.47 -3.53 9.50
CA GLY A 86 5.88 -4.88 9.10
C GLY A 86 4.68 -5.74 8.69
N ASN A 87 4.67 -7.02 9.07
CA ASN A 87 3.57 -7.93 8.71
C ASN A 87 2.33 -7.71 9.59
N ASP A 88 1.26 -7.11 9.05
CA ASP A 88 -0.02 -6.99 9.76
C ASP A 88 -0.92 -8.20 9.54
N LYS A 89 -0.52 -9.31 10.15
CA LYS A 89 -1.26 -10.57 10.06
C LYS A 89 -2.62 -10.51 10.77
N LYS A 90 -2.74 -9.71 11.83
CA LYS A 90 -3.98 -9.55 12.59
C LYS A 90 -5.07 -8.90 11.76
N PHE A 91 -4.70 -7.87 10.98
CA PHE A 91 -5.62 -7.28 10.03
C PHE A 91 -6.11 -8.30 9.01
N MET A 92 -5.18 -9.04 8.40
CA MET A 92 -5.52 -10.06 7.39
C MET A 92 -6.43 -11.16 7.94
N GLU A 93 -6.19 -11.64 9.16
CA GLU A 93 -7.08 -12.57 9.86
C GLU A 93 -8.47 -11.97 10.07
N GLY A 94 -8.55 -10.70 10.48
CA GLY A 94 -9.80 -9.98 10.73
C GLY A 94 -10.72 -9.86 9.51
N ILE A 95 -10.15 -9.86 8.29
CA ILE A 95 -10.92 -9.80 7.03
C ILE A 95 -11.06 -11.16 6.34
N GLY A 96 -10.69 -12.25 7.01
CA GLY A 96 -10.78 -13.61 6.46
C GLY A 96 -9.70 -13.95 5.42
N LEU A 97 -8.65 -13.14 5.32
CA LEU A 97 -7.49 -13.33 4.44
C LEU A 97 -6.22 -13.71 5.21
N GLY A 98 -6.32 -14.27 6.43
CA GLY A 98 -5.15 -14.61 7.27
C GLY A 98 -4.17 -15.64 6.69
N HIS A 99 -4.48 -16.24 5.54
CA HIS A 99 -3.57 -17.07 4.76
C HIS A 99 -2.61 -16.25 3.88
N LEU A 100 -2.88 -14.96 3.68
CA LEU A 100 -2.04 -13.99 3.02
C LEU A 100 -1.36 -13.11 4.07
N ASP A 101 -0.16 -12.63 3.77
CA ASP A 101 0.51 -11.61 4.57
C ASP A 101 0.14 -10.20 4.05
N CYS A 102 0.39 -9.16 4.85
CA CYS A 102 0.24 -7.77 4.43
C CYS A 102 1.42 -6.98 4.99
N LEU A 103 2.20 -6.36 4.11
CA LEU A 103 3.36 -5.58 4.53
C LEU A 103 2.95 -4.11 4.63
N VAL A 104 3.16 -3.54 5.81
CA VAL A 104 2.89 -2.14 6.14
C VAL A 104 4.22 -1.43 6.37
N LEU A 105 4.51 -0.43 5.56
CA LEU A 105 5.75 0.35 5.64
C LEU A 105 5.40 1.81 5.92
N GLU A 106 6.18 2.49 6.75
CA GLU A 106 6.13 3.96 6.81
C GLU A 106 7.13 4.53 5.80
N LEU A 107 6.70 5.52 5.01
CA LEU A 107 7.51 6.11 3.95
C LEU A 107 8.27 7.35 4.46
N ASP A 108 9.50 7.51 3.98
CA ASP A 108 10.29 8.72 4.19
C ASP A 108 9.87 9.78 3.18
N LEU A 109 9.21 10.83 3.67
CA LEU A 109 8.70 11.92 2.84
C LEU A 109 9.80 12.89 2.37
N ASN A 110 11.02 12.78 2.90
CA ASN A 110 12.12 13.68 2.56
C ASN A 110 12.99 13.18 1.40
N HIS A 111 12.61 12.06 0.77
CA HIS A 111 13.43 11.46 -0.29
C HIS A 111 13.09 12.08 -1.66
N GLU A 112 14.02 12.84 -2.24
CA GLU A 112 13.78 13.67 -3.43
C GLU A 112 13.69 12.87 -4.75
N ASP A 113 14.19 11.63 -4.78
CA ASP A 113 14.52 10.92 -6.04
C ASP A 113 13.48 9.91 -6.60
N ASP A 114 12.21 9.86 -6.15
CA ASP A 114 11.19 8.96 -6.75
C ASP A 114 10.03 9.74 -7.39
N GLU A 115 10.00 9.84 -8.73
CA GLU A 115 8.96 10.56 -9.48
C GLU A 115 7.53 10.05 -9.23
N ARG A 116 7.35 8.73 -9.00
CA ARG A 116 6.02 8.13 -8.75
C ARG A 116 5.53 8.45 -7.35
N PHE A 117 6.44 8.39 -6.39
CA PHE A 117 6.20 8.83 -5.02
C PHE A 117 5.90 10.33 -4.97
N ASN A 118 6.71 11.15 -5.65
CA ASN A 118 6.53 12.60 -5.74
C ASN A 118 5.19 12.97 -6.37
N SER A 119 4.70 12.20 -7.36
CA SER A 119 3.37 12.44 -7.95
C SER A 119 2.22 12.13 -6.98
N ALA A 120 2.31 11.03 -6.20
CA ALA A 120 1.32 10.70 -5.19
C ALA A 120 1.34 11.70 -4.02
N LEU A 121 2.55 12.06 -3.55
CA LEU A 121 2.74 13.08 -2.53
C LEU A 121 2.22 14.45 -2.98
N ALA A 122 2.50 14.87 -4.21
CA ALA A 122 2.01 16.15 -4.73
C ALA A 122 0.49 16.26 -4.64
N GLY A 123 -0.24 15.18 -4.96
CA GLY A 123 -1.71 15.17 -4.82
C GLY A 123 -2.18 15.20 -3.37
N MET A 124 -1.47 14.56 -2.45
CA MET A 124 -1.75 14.68 -1.01
C MET A 124 -1.48 16.11 -0.51
N THR A 125 -0.36 16.71 -0.89
CA THR A 125 0.01 18.08 -0.55
C THR A 125 -1.02 19.07 -1.07
N GLU A 126 -1.40 18.99 -2.34
CA GLU A 126 -2.41 19.87 -2.95
C GLU A 126 -3.75 19.80 -2.19
N PHE A 127 -4.13 18.62 -1.70
CA PHE A 127 -5.33 18.46 -0.89
C PHE A 127 -5.24 19.22 0.43
N TYR A 128 -4.18 19.04 1.22
CA TYR A 128 -4.06 19.72 2.52
C TYR A 128 -3.80 21.23 2.37
N GLU A 129 -3.16 21.66 1.29
CA GLU A 129 -3.06 23.09 0.94
C GLU A 129 -4.42 23.70 0.60
N SER A 130 -5.30 22.92 -0.05
CA SER A 130 -6.66 23.35 -0.40
C SER A 130 -7.63 23.33 0.80
N TYR A 131 -7.36 22.48 1.79
CA TYR A 131 -8.17 22.29 3.00
C TYR A 131 -7.31 22.38 4.27
N PRO A 132 -6.69 23.54 4.55
CA PRO A 132 -5.72 23.70 5.64
C PRO A 132 -6.35 23.48 7.03
N GLU A 133 -7.66 23.63 7.17
CA GLU A 133 -8.39 23.31 8.42
C GLU A 133 -8.40 21.82 8.76
N ARG A 134 -8.04 20.97 7.80
CA ARG A 134 -7.98 19.50 7.92
C ARG A 134 -6.55 19.01 8.15
N ASP A 135 -5.57 19.89 8.01
CA ASP A 135 -4.19 19.66 8.40
C ASP A 135 -4.08 19.87 9.92
N THR A 136 -3.63 18.84 10.65
CA THR A 136 -3.68 18.83 12.12
C THR A 136 -2.42 19.41 12.77
N GLU A 137 -1.54 20.07 12.00
CA GLU A 137 -0.19 20.52 12.38
C GLU A 137 0.73 19.38 12.87
N ALA A 138 0.23 18.13 12.89
CA ALA A 138 1.02 16.94 13.17
C ALA A 138 1.87 16.60 11.93
N GLU A 139 3.06 16.03 12.16
CA GLU A 139 3.91 15.53 11.07
C GLU A 139 3.08 14.60 10.18
N GLN A 140 2.96 14.95 8.90
CA GLN A 140 2.26 14.13 7.93
C GLN A 140 2.98 12.77 7.84
N ARG A 141 2.21 11.70 8.01
CA ARG A 141 2.71 10.33 7.91
C ARG A 141 2.02 9.65 6.76
N VAL A 142 2.81 8.98 5.93
CA VAL A 142 2.30 8.15 4.85
C VAL A 142 2.78 6.73 5.07
N ILE A 143 1.84 5.78 4.99
CA ILE A 143 2.15 4.36 5.01
C ILE A 143 1.88 3.73 3.65
N HIS A 144 2.71 2.77 3.27
CA HIS A 144 2.48 1.93 2.11
C HIS A 144 1.90 0.59 2.56
N LEU A 145 0.66 0.30 2.16
CA LEU A 145 0.07 -1.02 2.27
C LEU A 145 0.36 -1.82 1.01
N MET A 146 1.22 -2.83 1.16
CA MET A 146 1.52 -3.77 0.09
C MET A 146 0.72 -5.05 0.30
N TYR A 147 -0.03 -5.43 -0.74
CA TYR A 147 -0.75 -6.69 -0.77
C TYR A 147 -0.05 -7.68 -1.69
N PRO A 148 0.11 -8.93 -1.22
CA PRO A 148 0.56 -9.99 -2.10
C PRO A 148 -0.56 -10.43 -3.04
N ASP A 149 -0.19 -11.16 -4.07
CA ASP A 149 -1.16 -11.85 -4.92
C ASP A 149 -1.79 -13.07 -4.23
N LYS A 150 -2.67 -13.78 -4.95
CA LYS A 150 -3.34 -15.00 -4.46
C LYS A 150 -2.40 -16.15 -4.07
N ASN A 151 -1.14 -16.13 -4.52
CA ASN A 151 -0.12 -17.10 -4.15
C ASN A 151 0.76 -16.60 -2.98
N ASN A 152 0.29 -15.54 -2.31
CA ASN A 152 1.03 -14.82 -1.29
C ASN A 152 2.35 -14.24 -1.81
N LEU A 153 2.45 -13.88 -3.11
CA LEU A 153 3.66 -13.27 -3.67
C LEU A 153 3.53 -11.75 -3.70
N PHE A 154 4.45 -11.05 -3.03
CA PHE A 154 4.52 -9.60 -3.07
C PHE A 154 5.04 -9.10 -4.42
N PRO A 155 4.71 -7.86 -4.80
CA PRO A 155 5.21 -7.27 -6.04
C PRO A 155 6.75 -7.26 -6.14
N PHE A 156 7.47 -7.02 -5.03
CA PHE A 156 8.94 -7.12 -4.99
C PHE A 156 9.49 -8.52 -5.22
N GLU A 157 8.76 -9.54 -4.76
CA GLU A 157 9.17 -10.95 -4.91
C GLU A 157 8.98 -11.46 -6.35
N LYS A 158 8.29 -10.70 -7.20
CA LYS A 158 8.15 -11.00 -8.64
C LYS A 158 9.26 -10.39 -9.50
N GLY A 159 10.07 -9.51 -8.92
CA GLY A 159 11.20 -8.88 -9.58
C GLY A 159 11.44 -7.44 -9.13
N TYR A 160 12.66 -6.99 -9.36
CA TYR A 160 13.10 -5.61 -9.20
C TYR A 160 13.10 -4.90 -10.56
N ASN A 161 13.04 -3.58 -10.60
CA ASN A 161 13.36 -2.83 -11.81
C ASN A 161 14.88 -2.85 -12.04
N SER A 162 15.35 -2.20 -13.11
CA SER A 162 16.79 -2.07 -13.41
C SER A 162 17.58 -1.30 -12.33
N GLU A 163 16.92 -0.75 -11.32
CA GLU A 163 17.54 0.02 -10.25
C GLU A 163 17.54 -0.77 -8.92
N GLY A 164 17.19 -2.05 -8.94
CA GLY A 164 17.14 -2.87 -7.73
C GLY A 164 16.01 -2.45 -6.77
N VAL A 165 15.02 -1.71 -7.26
CA VAL A 165 13.80 -1.34 -6.51
C VAL A 165 12.69 -2.30 -6.89
N PRO A 166 11.90 -2.82 -5.93
CA PRO A 166 10.69 -3.55 -6.26
C PRO A 166 9.85 -2.79 -7.27
N GLN A 167 9.42 -3.43 -8.36
CA GLN A 167 8.77 -2.72 -9.47
C GLN A 167 7.53 -1.91 -9.05
N TYR A 168 6.94 -2.23 -7.89
CA TYR A 168 5.74 -1.59 -7.35
C TYR A 168 5.89 -1.13 -5.88
N LEU A 169 7.12 -0.98 -5.37
CA LEU A 169 7.34 -0.13 -4.20
C LEU A 169 7.19 1.33 -4.64
N VAL A 170 6.52 2.13 -3.81
CA VAL A 170 6.27 3.54 -4.08
C VAL A 170 6.92 4.29 -2.93
N GLY A 171 7.98 5.04 -3.23
CA GLY A 171 8.77 5.75 -2.24
C GLY A 171 9.73 4.85 -1.46
N PHE A 172 10.52 5.49 -0.62
CA PHE A 172 11.52 4.83 0.22
C PHE A 172 10.94 4.58 1.62
N PRO A 173 11.08 3.37 2.18
CA PRO A 173 10.68 3.11 3.56
C PRO A 173 11.59 3.88 4.53
N LYS A 174 11.04 4.41 5.63
CA LYS A 174 11.84 4.96 6.74
C LYS A 174 12.75 3.91 7.38
N ASP A 175 12.32 2.65 7.34
CA ASP A 175 13.03 1.51 7.91
C ASP A 175 13.14 0.38 6.86
N ILE A 176 14.32 0.29 6.24
CA ILE A 176 14.65 -0.78 5.29
C ILE A 176 14.78 -2.13 5.99
N ASP A 177 15.20 -2.16 7.26
CA ASP A 177 15.42 -3.40 8.00
C ASP A 177 14.09 -4.16 8.16
N SER A 178 12.97 -3.44 8.33
CA SER A 178 11.63 -4.03 8.33
C SER A 178 11.31 -4.82 7.04
N ILE A 179 11.76 -4.35 5.87
CA ILE A 179 11.58 -5.11 4.60
C ILE A 179 12.48 -6.34 4.59
N VAL A 180 13.71 -6.20 5.05
CA VAL A 180 14.69 -7.28 5.11
C VAL A 180 14.22 -8.40 6.04
N GLU A 181 13.84 -8.06 7.27
CA GLU A 181 13.29 -9.00 8.25
C GLU A 181 12.03 -9.69 7.72
N PHE A 182 11.11 -8.93 7.12
CA PHE A 182 9.91 -9.50 6.51
C PHE A 182 10.24 -10.52 5.42
N SER A 183 11.17 -10.19 4.53
CA SER A 183 11.56 -11.07 3.42
C SER A 183 12.27 -12.33 3.92
N LEU A 184 13.20 -12.18 4.87
CA LEU A 184 13.90 -13.30 5.51
C LEU A 184 12.93 -14.24 6.25
N SER A 185 11.90 -13.69 6.92
CA SER A 185 10.89 -14.50 7.63
C SER A 185 10.08 -15.43 6.72
N ARG A 186 10.14 -15.21 5.39
CA ARG A 186 9.39 -15.95 4.38
C ARG A 186 10.25 -16.96 3.62
N ASP A 187 11.45 -17.26 4.12
CA ASP A 187 12.45 -18.15 3.48
C ASP A 187 12.79 -17.73 2.03
N LYS A 188 12.60 -16.45 1.70
CA LYS A 188 13.00 -15.90 0.41
C LYS A 188 14.23 -15.05 0.62
N GLN A 189 15.33 -15.45 0.02
CA GLN A 189 16.45 -14.54 -0.19
C GLN A 189 15.89 -13.33 -0.96
N LEU A 190 15.94 -12.14 -0.36
CA LEU A 190 16.12 -10.94 -1.14
C LEU A 190 17.31 -11.26 -2.04
N MET A 191 17.13 -11.24 -3.36
CA MET A 191 18.31 -11.23 -4.21
C MET A 191 19.11 -10.03 -3.73
N SER A 192 20.33 -10.28 -3.26
CA SER A 192 21.10 -9.21 -2.66
C SER A 192 21.19 -8.09 -3.68
N VAL A 193 21.04 -6.85 -3.23
CA VAL A 193 21.20 -5.68 -4.09
C VAL A 193 22.56 -5.74 -4.82
N ASP A 194 23.54 -6.40 -4.18
CA ASP A 194 24.86 -6.70 -4.75
C ASP A 194 24.81 -7.69 -5.94
N ASP A 195 23.97 -8.73 -5.90
CA ASP A 195 23.84 -9.69 -7.01
C ASP A 195 23.18 -9.05 -8.25
N ALA A 196 22.24 -8.13 -8.05
CA ALA A 196 21.59 -7.39 -9.14
C ALA A 196 22.56 -6.40 -9.83
N LEU A 197 23.45 -5.77 -9.05
CA LEU A 197 24.47 -4.84 -9.57
C LEU A 197 25.66 -5.56 -10.22
N MET A 198 25.96 -6.80 -9.81
CA MET A 198 27.05 -7.60 -10.39
C MET A 198 26.70 -8.18 -11.77
N GLU A 199 25.44 -8.54 -12.03
CA GLU A 199 25.04 -9.02 -13.37
C GLU A 199 25.13 -7.92 -14.45
N GLU A 200 24.88 -6.65 -14.11
CA GLU A 200 25.06 -5.54 -15.06
C GLU A 200 26.55 -5.24 -15.33
N ALA A 201 27.43 -5.40 -14.34
CA ALA A 201 28.87 -5.21 -14.52
C ALA A 201 29.52 -6.33 -15.38
N GLU A 202 29.03 -7.56 -15.27
CA GLU A 202 29.50 -8.68 -16.10
C GLU A 202 28.91 -8.65 -17.52
N GLY A 203 27.72 -8.06 -17.70
CA GLY A 203 27.10 -7.85 -19.01
C GLY A 203 27.77 -6.74 -19.86
N GLN A 204 28.38 -5.74 -19.23
CA GLN A 204 29.05 -4.63 -19.92
C GLN A 204 30.53 -4.88 -20.27
N THR A 205 31.14 -5.95 -19.77
CA THR A 205 32.54 -6.32 -20.11
C THR A 205 32.66 -7.30 -21.29
N LYS A 206 31.53 -7.66 -21.92
CA LYS A 206 31.49 -8.47 -23.14
C LYS A 206 30.79 -7.75 -24.30
N HIS A 207 31.31 -6.60 -24.72
CA HIS A 207 31.16 -6.09 -26.10
C HIS A 207 32.33 -5.21 -26.50
#